data_AF-A0A535BPC4-F1
#
_entry.id   AF-A0A535BPC4-F1
#
_cell.length_a   1.000
_cell.length_b   1.000
_cell.length_c   1.000
_cell.angle_alpha   90.00
_cell.angle_beta   90.00
_cell.angle_gamma   90.00
#
_symmetry.space_group_name_H-M   'P 1'
#
loop_
_entity.id
_entity.type
_entity.pdbx_description
1 polymer ?
#
loop_
_entity_poly.entity_id
_entity_poly.type
_entity_poly.pdbx_seq_one_letter_code
_entity_poly.pdbx_strand_id
1 'polypeptide(L)'
;MRGALIASWEEDLRAVRQDSFDVGRGREALIFIQRFYSLISSLRAPIQRSWGAGGHVHVVDSPEIGGPGPRVSQSRIRLRNHGEVVMVELFSYMDGTARANPAAGLDRDIRVADVEPLVFVTELYRTAVGFLQVALNLGLLLGDATWLFEHAAANHFVSAGRWATVGEVYRRATREFAVADSFETVLSWLGPKVESGGADGFNGSNGSGGSSGDGVELSLSIEQLHGFLEPQADLDNFLQLVQVAVAADQEDQRVESSAIASSLGLDALAVTKLGRLAAAAPDVCREVEFSPDYSEWSFLPSYNAHFFRRVHTIDDFLVVEGSLVPRAAVEGTTTTSPGTAFKLEEGSSLPDGIVTFLMTDVVESTPMWIQSRASMYQAMRRHDQLLTAAGRRGGAASGSVRAVAGPVVAVRADGGVDWGGGRVGSGLPVAGGQQVREAAAARGGEPDPGFRDDLHDRGRHPALGYSARVGRQAAPRGT
;
A
#
# COMPACT_ATOMS: atom_id res chain seq x y z
N MET A 1 11.49 3.12 8.71
CA MET A 1 12.85 2.84 8.18
C MET A 1 13.27 3.86 7.15
N ARG A 2 12.51 4.03 6.05
CA ARG A 2 12.74 5.06 5.02
C ARG A 2 13.07 6.43 5.62
N GLY A 3 12.21 6.97 6.49
CA GLY A 3 12.47 8.27 7.14
C GLY A 3 13.79 8.37 7.92
N ALA A 4 14.28 7.28 8.53
CA ALA A 4 15.57 7.31 9.25
C ALA A 4 16.78 7.28 8.28
N LEU A 5 16.66 6.55 7.17
CA LEU A 5 17.65 6.55 6.10
C LEU A 5 17.70 7.93 5.42
N ILE A 6 16.54 8.49 5.09
CA ILE A 6 16.39 9.81 4.48
C ILE A 6 17.03 10.86 5.38
N ALA A 7 16.67 10.93 6.66
CA ALA A 7 17.23 11.93 7.57
C ALA A 7 18.76 11.83 7.70
N SER A 8 19.31 10.61 7.68
CA SER A 8 20.77 10.42 7.71
C SER A 8 21.42 10.91 6.41
N TRP A 9 20.82 10.57 5.26
CA TRP A 9 21.33 10.96 3.95
C TRP A 9 21.30 12.47 3.76
N GLU A 10 20.19 13.11 4.11
CA GLU A 10 20.06 14.56 4.09
C GLU A 10 21.15 15.26 4.91
N GLU A 11 21.48 14.73 6.09
CA GLU A 11 22.51 15.32 6.95
C GLU A 11 23.90 15.23 6.30
N ASP A 12 24.24 14.09 5.70
CA ASP A 12 25.49 13.94 4.96
C ASP A 12 25.52 14.82 3.70
N LEU A 13 24.39 14.98 2.99
CA LEU A 13 24.29 15.89 1.84
C LEU A 13 24.42 17.36 2.23
N ARG A 14 23.86 17.78 3.38
CA ARG A 14 24.06 19.12 3.96
C ARG A 14 25.53 19.34 4.32
N ALA A 15 26.17 18.34 4.94
CA ALA A 15 27.58 18.42 5.30
C ALA A 15 28.48 18.56 4.04
N VAL A 16 28.17 17.84 2.97
CA VAL A 16 28.86 18.01 1.67
C VAL A 16 28.64 19.43 1.13
N ARG A 17 27.40 19.93 1.18
CA ARG A 17 27.06 21.28 0.70
C ARG A 17 27.78 22.39 1.48
N GLN A 18 28.05 22.17 2.76
CA GLN A 18 28.71 23.10 3.67
C GLN A 18 30.24 22.95 3.69
N ASP A 19 30.81 22.12 2.81
CA ASP A 19 32.24 21.75 2.78
C ASP A 19 32.75 21.22 4.14
N SER A 20 31.86 20.66 4.96
CA SER A 20 32.15 20.12 6.30
C SER A 20 32.25 18.59 6.29
N PHE A 21 31.97 17.94 5.16
CA PHE A 21 32.08 16.50 4.99
C PHE A 21 33.55 16.06 4.85
N ASP A 22 34.13 15.55 5.93
CA ASP A 22 35.49 15.02 5.94
C ASP A 22 35.54 13.56 5.46
N VAL A 23 36.27 13.35 4.35
CA VAL A 23 36.56 12.02 3.77
C VAL A 23 37.96 11.53 4.13
N GLY A 24 38.82 12.37 4.74
CA GLY A 24 40.18 12.04 5.18
C GLY A 24 41.08 11.47 4.09
N ARG A 25 41.90 12.31 3.43
CA ARG A 25 42.78 11.87 2.34
C ARG A 25 43.67 10.68 2.72
N GLY A 26 43.67 9.63 1.89
CA GLY A 26 44.40 8.38 2.10
C GLY A 26 43.79 7.43 3.14
N ARG A 27 42.58 7.74 3.64
CA ARG A 27 41.81 6.91 4.58
C ARG A 27 40.36 6.71 4.13
N GLU A 28 40.05 7.02 2.88
CA GLU A 28 38.70 7.06 2.31
C GLU A 28 38.01 5.70 2.45
N ALA A 29 38.69 4.60 2.12
CA ALA A 29 38.14 3.25 2.28
C ALA A 29 37.84 2.87 3.73
N LEU A 30 38.69 3.30 4.67
CA LEU A 30 38.43 3.08 6.10
C LEU A 30 37.22 3.89 6.57
N ILE A 31 37.13 5.15 6.17
CA ILE A 31 36.04 6.06 6.53
C ILE A 31 34.72 5.58 5.93
N PHE A 32 34.73 5.10 4.69
CA PHE A 32 33.56 4.51 4.04
C PHE A 32 32.99 3.35 4.85
N ILE A 33 33.85 2.39 5.23
CA ILE A 33 33.46 1.21 6.02
C ILE A 33 32.92 1.62 7.39
N GLN A 34 33.60 2.54 8.08
CA GLN A 34 33.18 3.02 9.41
C GLN A 34 31.82 3.73 9.36
N ARG A 35 31.62 4.63 8.38
CA ARG A 35 30.33 5.32 8.19
C ARG A 35 29.23 4.34 7.83
N PHE A 36 29.50 3.36 6.96
CA PHE A 36 28.54 2.30 6.63
C PHE A 36 28.10 1.53 7.89
N TYR A 37 29.04 1.10 8.74
CA TYR A 37 28.72 0.40 9.99
C TYR A 37 27.94 1.28 10.97
N SER A 38 28.32 2.55 11.09
CA SER A 38 27.61 3.52 11.91
C SER A 38 26.16 3.71 11.44
N LEU A 39 25.94 3.81 10.13
CA LEU A 39 24.61 3.92 9.53
C LEU A 39 23.75 2.68 9.80
N ILE A 40 24.29 1.47 9.59
CA ILE A 40 23.53 0.25 9.90
C ILE A 40 23.23 0.14 11.41
N SER A 41 24.17 0.57 12.27
CA SER A 41 23.97 0.57 13.72
C SER A 41 22.87 1.54 14.15
N SER A 42 22.84 2.76 13.60
CA SER A 42 21.81 3.77 13.92
C SER A 42 20.40 3.32 13.52
N LEU A 43 20.30 2.47 12.48
CA LEU A 43 19.04 1.89 12.02
C LEU A 43 18.52 0.73 12.88
N ARG A 44 19.27 0.29 13.90
CA ARG A 44 18.84 -0.80 14.80
C ARG A 44 17.47 -0.57 15.41
N ALA A 45 17.24 0.60 16.01
CA ALA A 45 15.97 0.89 16.68
C ALA A 45 14.79 0.91 15.68
N PRO A 46 14.88 1.54 14.49
CA PRO A 46 13.91 1.37 13.42
C PRO A 46 13.65 -0.09 13.00
N ILE A 47 14.68 -0.93 12.89
CA ILE A 47 14.53 -2.35 12.54
C ILE A 47 13.79 -3.10 13.66
N GLN A 48 14.21 -2.93 14.92
CA GLN A 48 13.60 -3.65 16.05
C GLN A 48 12.14 -3.27 16.28
N ARG A 49 11.72 -2.06 15.92
CA ARG A 49 10.30 -1.66 15.96
C ARG A 49 9.43 -2.49 15.02
N SER A 50 9.93 -2.81 13.83
CA SER A 50 9.16 -3.50 12.79
C SER A 50 9.28 -5.03 12.87
N TRP A 51 10.42 -5.56 13.31
CA TRP A 51 10.66 -7.02 13.39
C TRP A 51 10.85 -7.56 14.82
N GLY A 52 10.55 -6.75 15.83
CA GLY A 52 10.66 -7.12 17.24
C GLY A 52 12.08 -7.05 17.80
N ALA A 53 12.25 -7.42 19.07
CA ALA A 53 13.51 -7.26 19.81
C ALA A 53 14.72 -8.00 19.19
N GLY A 54 14.48 -9.04 18.38
CA GLY A 54 15.51 -9.75 17.63
C GLY A 54 15.88 -9.14 16.28
N GLY A 55 15.17 -8.10 15.84
CA GLY A 55 15.35 -7.46 14.55
C GLY A 55 16.75 -6.88 14.34
N HIS A 56 17.61 -7.67 13.70
CA HIS A 56 18.98 -7.30 13.41
C HIS A 56 19.37 -7.64 11.97
N VAL A 57 20.18 -6.78 11.39
CA VAL A 57 20.84 -6.96 10.11
C VAL A 57 22.34 -7.09 10.39
N HIS A 58 22.97 -8.12 9.82
CA HIS A 58 24.34 -8.46 10.19
C HIS A 58 25.38 -7.93 9.22
N VAL A 59 26.41 -7.32 9.79
CA VAL A 59 27.61 -6.88 9.07
C VAL A 59 28.80 -7.67 9.62
N VAL A 60 29.57 -8.29 8.73
CA VAL A 60 30.50 -9.39 9.09
C VAL A 60 31.59 -8.97 10.08
N ASP A 61 32.09 -7.74 9.97
CA ASP A 61 33.28 -7.28 10.70
C ASP A 61 32.96 -6.35 11.89
N SER A 62 31.68 -6.22 12.29
CA SER A 62 31.28 -5.40 13.44
C SER A 62 30.89 -6.28 14.65
N PRO A 63 31.69 -6.30 15.73
CA PRO A 63 31.39 -7.10 16.92
C PRO A 63 30.17 -6.59 17.69
N GLU A 64 29.77 -5.34 17.50
CA GLU A 64 28.57 -4.74 18.11
C GLU A 64 27.28 -5.13 17.38
N ILE A 65 27.40 -5.54 16.11
CA ILE A 65 26.30 -5.93 15.21
C ILE A 65 26.32 -7.47 14.97
N GLY A 66 27.34 -8.16 15.47
CA GLY A 66 27.48 -9.61 15.47
C GLY A 66 27.08 -10.22 16.81
N GLY A 67 25.84 -10.70 16.91
CA GLY A 67 25.39 -11.50 18.06
C GLY A 67 24.28 -12.49 17.66
N PRO A 68 24.15 -13.64 18.35
CA PRO A 68 23.12 -14.63 18.07
C PRO A 68 21.76 -14.15 18.60
N GLY A 69 21.09 -13.26 17.86
CA GLY A 69 19.72 -12.83 18.10
C GLY A 69 18.70 -13.56 17.20
N PRO A 70 17.40 -13.53 17.53
CA PRO A 70 16.33 -14.05 16.67
C PRO A 70 16.40 -13.41 15.28
N ARG A 71 16.66 -14.22 14.24
CA ARG A 71 17.17 -13.74 12.95
C ARG A 71 16.07 -13.14 12.08
N VAL A 72 16.27 -11.91 11.59
CA VAL A 72 15.47 -11.36 10.50
C VAL A 72 16.18 -11.52 9.15
N SER A 73 17.50 -11.32 9.11
CA SER A 73 18.28 -11.50 7.87
C SER A 73 19.11 -12.79 7.85
N GLN A 74 19.01 -13.55 6.77
CA GLN A 74 19.99 -14.59 6.43
C GLN A 74 21.19 -14.03 5.65
N SER A 75 21.04 -12.81 5.11
CA SER A 75 22.06 -12.10 4.35
C SER A 75 23.01 -11.30 5.26
N ARG A 76 24.29 -11.25 4.90
CA ARG A 76 25.36 -10.48 5.53
C ARG A 76 26.20 -9.77 4.49
N ILE A 77 26.64 -8.56 4.80
CA ILE A 77 27.58 -7.81 3.97
C ILE A 77 28.96 -7.77 4.62
N ARG A 78 30.00 -7.95 3.81
CA ARG A 78 31.40 -7.74 4.16
C ARG A 78 31.96 -6.62 3.28
N LEU A 79 32.70 -5.70 3.89
CA LEU A 79 33.38 -4.62 3.18
C LEU A 79 34.88 -4.77 3.41
N ARG A 80 35.66 -5.02 2.35
CA ARG A 80 37.13 -5.13 2.45
C ARG A 80 37.82 -3.87 1.96
N ASN A 81 38.76 -3.38 2.77
CA ASN A 81 39.58 -2.23 2.44
C ASN A 81 40.76 -2.65 1.54
N HIS A 82 40.83 -2.09 0.34
CA HIS A 82 41.93 -2.26 -0.63
C HIS A 82 42.66 -0.93 -0.91
N GLY A 83 42.63 0.02 0.03
CA GLY A 83 43.23 1.34 -0.09
C GLY A 83 42.34 2.28 -0.89
N GLU A 84 42.44 2.22 -2.21
CA GLU A 84 41.67 3.09 -3.13
C GLU A 84 40.25 2.58 -3.41
N VAL A 85 40.03 1.30 -3.11
CA VAL A 85 38.81 0.57 -3.44
C VAL A 85 38.26 -0.11 -2.18
N VAL A 86 36.94 -0.11 -2.04
CA VAL A 86 36.21 -0.95 -1.09
C VAL A 86 35.53 -2.06 -1.87
N MET A 87 35.92 -3.31 -1.60
CA MET A 87 35.25 -4.48 -2.19
C MET A 87 34.05 -4.86 -1.33
N VAL A 88 32.89 -4.96 -1.95
CA VAL A 88 31.63 -5.37 -1.32
C VAL A 88 31.37 -6.84 -1.63
N GLU A 89 31.16 -7.65 -0.59
CA GLU A 89 30.77 -9.06 -0.73
C GLU A 89 29.48 -9.33 0.08
N LEU A 90 28.46 -9.88 -0.55
CA LEU A 90 27.21 -10.31 0.08
C LEU A 90 27.15 -11.84 0.21
N PHE A 91 26.83 -12.30 1.42
CA PHE A 91 26.69 -13.71 1.75
C PHE A 91 25.31 -14.00 2.31
N SER A 92 24.69 -15.10 1.90
CA SER A 92 23.46 -15.62 2.50
C SER A 92 23.75 -16.93 3.22
N TYR A 93 23.19 -17.10 4.43
CA TYR A 93 23.27 -18.34 5.18
C TYR A 93 22.12 -19.27 4.80
N MET A 94 22.43 -20.31 4.03
CA MET A 94 21.52 -21.40 3.69
C MET A 94 22.01 -22.67 4.37
N ASP A 95 21.12 -23.35 5.12
CA ASP A 95 21.43 -24.60 5.84
C ASP A 95 22.66 -24.50 6.76
N GLY A 96 22.86 -23.34 7.39
CA GLY A 96 24.00 -23.09 8.28
C GLY A 96 25.33 -22.81 7.58
N THR A 97 25.37 -22.83 6.25
CA THR A 97 26.57 -22.52 5.44
C THR A 97 26.45 -21.16 4.78
N ALA A 98 27.53 -20.38 4.81
CA ALA A 98 27.60 -19.11 4.09
C ALA A 98 27.83 -19.38 2.59
N ARG A 99 26.93 -18.89 1.74
CA ARG A 99 27.07 -18.92 0.28
C ARG A 99 27.07 -17.50 -0.28
N ALA A 100 27.90 -17.24 -1.28
CA ALA A 100 27.86 -15.97 -2.00
C ALA A 100 26.48 -15.79 -2.66
N ASN A 101 25.99 -14.56 -2.71
CA ASN A 101 24.69 -14.23 -3.29
C ASN A 101 24.84 -13.23 -4.45
N PRO A 102 25.41 -13.65 -5.60
CA PRO A 102 25.64 -12.77 -6.73
C PRO A 102 24.34 -12.25 -7.36
N ALA A 103 23.23 -12.98 -7.18
CA ALA A 103 21.91 -12.58 -7.66
C ALA A 103 21.39 -11.29 -7.01
N ALA A 104 21.95 -10.88 -5.86
CA ALA A 104 21.63 -9.62 -5.21
C ALA A 104 22.24 -8.39 -5.91
N GLY A 105 23.21 -8.58 -6.82
CA GLY A 105 23.84 -7.48 -7.57
C GLY A 105 24.66 -6.49 -6.73
N LEU A 106 25.00 -6.86 -5.49
CA LEU A 106 25.77 -6.01 -4.57
C LEU A 106 27.27 -6.32 -4.55
N ASP A 107 27.69 -7.46 -5.12
CA ASP A 107 29.09 -7.85 -5.21
C ASP A 107 29.81 -6.97 -6.24
N ARG A 108 30.53 -5.94 -5.77
CA ARG A 108 31.19 -4.93 -6.61
C ARG A 108 32.34 -4.23 -5.91
N ASP A 109 33.21 -3.64 -6.73
CA ASP A 109 34.30 -2.78 -6.29
C ASP A 109 33.88 -1.31 -6.35
N ILE A 110 33.97 -0.62 -5.22
CA ILE A 110 33.65 0.81 -5.11
C ILE A 110 34.97 1.58 -5.01
N ARG A 111 35.28 2.38 -6.03
CA ARG A 111 36.40 3.32 -5.96
C ARG A 111 36.02 4.48 -5.04
N VAL A 112 36.83 4.72 -4.02
CA VAL A 112 36.58 5.75 -2.99
C VAL A 112 37.70 6.79 -2.90
N ALA A 113 38.89 6.49 -3.44
CA ALA A 113 39.99 7.46 -3.51
C ALA A 113 39.81 8.44 -4.67
N ASP A 114 40.14 9.72 -4.40
CA ASP A 114 40.06 10.86 -5.32
C ASP A 114 38.65 11.11 -5.90
N VAL A 115 37.62 10.61 -5.23
CA VAL A 115 36.22 10.79 -5.62
C VAL A 115 35.65 12.02 -4.91
N GLU A 116 34.78 12.77 -5.60
CA GLU A 116 34.09 13.92 -5.02
C GLU A 116 33.23 13.50 -3.80
N PRO A 117 33.15 14.30 -2.73
CA PRO A 117 32.38 13.96 -1.53
C PRO A 117 30.91 13.58 -1.80
N LEU A 118 30.27 14.22 -2.78
CA LEU A 118 28.90 13.89 -3.19
C LEU A 118 28.78 12.46 -3.76
N VAL A 119 29.73 12.06 -4.61
CA VAL A 119 29.77 10.71 -5.19
C VAL A 119 30.07 9.68 -4.10
N PHE A 120 30.94 10.01 -3.15
CA PHE A 120 31.22 9.18 -1.98
C PHE A 120 29.95 8.91 -1.15
N VAL A 121 29.19 9.97 -0.81
CA VAL A 121 27.92 9.85 -0.06
C VAL A 121 26.90 9.05 -0.86
N THR A 122 26.76 9.32 -2.16
CA THR A 122 25.82 8.58 -3.02
C THR A 122 26.11 7.07 -3.03
N GLU A 123 27.38 6.66 -3.18
CA GLU A 123 27.74 5.23 -3.17
C GLU A 123 27.56 4.59 -1.78
N LEU A 124 27.77 5.34 -0.70
CA LEU A 124 27.52 4.89 0.67
C LEU A 124 26.04 4.53 0.87
N TYR A 125 25.13 5.44 0.55
CA TYR A 125 23.69 5.23 0.72
C TYR A 125 23.13 4.22 -0.28
N ARG A 126 23.60 4.21 -1.54
CA ARG A 126 23.23 3.19 -2.53
C ARG A 126 23.58 1.78 -2.03
N THR A 127 24.78 1.60 -1.47
CA THR A 127 25.21 0.32 -0.92
C THR A 127 24.40 -0.08 0.31
N ALA A 128 24.10 0.87 1.20
CA ALA A 128 23.30 0.63 2.39
C ALA A 128 21.85 0.26 2.07
N VAL A 129 21.20 1.01 1.17
CA VAL A 129 19.84 0.74 0.70
C VAL A 129 19.76 -0.63 0.05
N GLY A 130 20.64 -0.91 -0.91
CA GLY A 130 20.64 -2.21 -1.59
C GLY A 130 20.85 -3.38 -0.62
N PHE A 131 21.77 -3.25 0.33
CA PHE A 131 21.96 -4.25 1.38
C PHE A 131 20.71 -4.45 2.24
N LEU A 132 20.09 -3.36 2.72
CA LEU A 132 18.90 -3.43 3.56
C LEU A 132 17.70 -4.03 2.83
N GLN A 133 17.52 -3.73 1.54
CA GLN A 133 16.46 -4.32 0.71
C GLN A 133 16.60 -5.85 0.64
N VAL A 134 17.82 -6.35 0.43
CA VAL A 134 18.09 -7.79 0.36
C VAL A 134 18.05 -8.45 1.74
N ALA A 135 18.58 -7.79 2.76
CA ALA A 135 18.64 -8.34 4.11
C ALA A 135 17.27 -8.45 4.78
N LEU A 136 16.37 -7.51 4.50
CA LEU A 136 15.05 -7.42 5.12
C LEU A 136 13.91 -7.81 4.16
N ASN A 137 14.25 -8.17 2.92
CA ASN A 137 13.31 -8.52 1.85
C ASN A 137 12.21 -7.46 1.67
N LEU A 138 12.62 -6.22 1.47
CA LEU A 138 11.71 -5.07 1.34
C LEU A 138 12.11 -4.12 0.21
N GLY A 139 11.14 -3.44 -0.39
CA GLY A 139 11.36 -2.39 -1.37
C GLY A 139 11.53 -1.03 -0.69
N LEU A 140 12.77 -0.51 -0.59
CA LEU A 140 12.98 0.83 -0.02
C LEU A 140 12.61 1.95 -1.01
N LEU A 141 12.69 1.69 -2.32
CA LEU A 141 12.40 2.67 -3.38
C LEU A 141 13.26 3.95 -3.29
N LEU A 142 14.46 3.87 -2.70
CA LEU A 142 15.42 4.97 -2.56
C LEU A 142 16.54 4.89 -3.62
N GLY A 143 16.19 4.51 -4.85
CA GLY A 143 17.15 4.12 -5.89
C GLY A 143 17.87 5.28 -6.59
N ASP A 144 17.20 6.42 -6.75
CA ASP A 144 17.62 7.52 -7.63
C ASP A 144 17.49 8.88 -6.95
N ALA A 145 18.15 9.94 -7.44
CA ALA A 145 18.05 11.29 -6.85
C ALA A 145 16.63 11.89 -6.85
N THR A 146 15.68 11.29 -7.59
CA THR A 146 14.27 11.70 -7.65
C THR A 146 13.60 11.79 -6.29
N TRP A 147 13.89 10.85 -5.38
CA TRP A 147 13.26 10.83 -4.06
C TRP A 147 13.56 12.11 -3.26
N LEU A 148 14.73 12.74 -3.45
CA LEU A 148 15.11 13.97 -2.72
C LEU A 148 14.16 15.10 -3.08
N PHE A 149 13.83 15.21 -4.36
CA PHE A 149 12.90 16.21 -4.87
C PHE A 149 11.45 15.87 -4.47
N GLU A 150 11.06 14.60 -4.53
CA GLU A 150 9.75 14.15 -4.04
C GLU A 150 9.59 14.43 -2.53
N HIS A 151 10.62 14.19 -1.72
CA HIS A 151 10.60 14.48 -0.29
C HIS A 151 10.50 15.98 0.00
N ALA A 152 11.26 16.81 -0.73
CA ALA A 152 11.14 18.26 -0.64
C ALA A 152 9.74 18.75 -1.04
N ALA A 153 9.10 18.12 -2.02
CA ALA A 153 7.73 18.39 -2.42
C ALA A 153 6.71 17.94 -1.35
N ALA A 154 6.88 16.75 -0.78
CA ALA A 154 6.05 16.26 0.32
C ALA A 154 6.13 17.18 1.55
N ASN A 155 7.33 17.63 1.92
CA ASN A 155 7.53 18.60 3.00
C ASN A 155 6.87 19.96 2.70
N HIS A 156 6.92 20.41 1.44
CA HIS A 156 6.20 21.61 1.03
C HIS A 156 4.68 21.43 1.14
N PHE A 157 4.14 20.30 0.68
CA PHE A 157 2.72 19.99 0.82
C PHE A 157 2.25 20.02 2.27
N VAL A 158 2.99 19.36 3.18
CA VAL A 158 2.65 19.29 4.61
C VAL A 158 2.63 20.67 5.27
N SER A 159 3.56 21.55 4.88
CA SER A 159 3.74 22.89 5.48
C SER A 159 2.89 23.99 4.85
N ALA A 160 2.70 23.98 3.53
CA ALA A 160 2.02 25.03 2.78
C ALA A 160 0.59 24.66 2.35
N GLY A 161 0.22 23.38 2.43
CA GLY A 161 -1.09 22.90 2.00
C GLY A 161 -1.34 23.02 0.49
N ARG A 162 -0.27 23.13 -0.32
CA ARG A 162 -0.32 23.18 -1.79
C ARG A 162 0.81 22.39 -2.41
N TRP A 163 0.67 22.06 -3.69
CA TRP A 163 1.76 21.49 -4.47
C TRP A 163 2.82 22.55 -4.77
N ALA A 164 4.08 22.16 -4.67
CA ALA A 164 5.20 23.01 -5.06
C ALA A 164 5.40 22.93 -6.58
N THR A 165 5.95 23.97 -7.19
CA THR A 165 6.42 23.83 -8.57
C THR A 165 7.76 23.08 -8.63
N VAL A 166 8.06 22.43 -9.76
CA VAL A 166 9.37 21.79 -9.99
C VAL A 166 10.52 22.79 -9.75
N GLY A 167 10.31 24.05 -10.13
CA GLY A 167 11.22 25.17 -9.85
C GLY A 167 11.46 25.45 -8.37
N GLU A 168 10.39 25.53 -7.58
CA GLU A 168 10.46 25.72 -6.12
C GLU A 168 11.21 24.57 -5.45
N VAL A 169 10.90 23.33 -5.85
CA VAL A 169 11.53 22.12 -5.32
C VAL A 169 13.01 22.06 -5.68
N TYR A 170 13.36 22.32 -6.94
CA TYR A 170 14.75 22.34 -7.39
C TYR A 170 15.57 23.42 -6.65
N ARG A 171 15.06 24.64 -6.54
CA ARG A 171 15.73 25.73 -5.79
C ARG A 171 15.91 25.38 -4.32
N ARG A 172 14.92 24.73 -3.72
CA ARG A 172 15.00 24.29 -2.32
C ARG A 172 16.06 23.20 -2.15
N ALA A 173 16.01 22.15 -2.97
CA ALA A 173 16.94 21.04 -2.91
C ALA A 173 18.39 21.51 -3.16
N THR A 174 18.63 22.36 -4.15
CA THR A 174 19.98 22.92 -4.44
C THR A 174 20.49 23.90 -3.40
N ARG A 175 19.59 24.55 -2.65
CA ARG A 175 19.95 25.42 -1.53
C ARG A 175 20.31 24.62 -0.28
N GLU A 176 19.53 23.59 0.03
CA GLU A 176 19.67 22.80 1.27
C GLU A 176 20.68 21.66 1.14
N PHE A 177 20.77 21.02 -0.04
CA PHE A 177 21.54 19.80 -0.27
C PHE A 177 22.58 19.97 -1.38
N ALA A 178 23.58 19.09 -1.35
CA ALA A 178 24.50 18.93 -2.47
C ALA A 178 23.80 18.17 -3.61
N VAL A 179 23.42 18.88 -4.67
CA VAL A 179 22.77 18.33 -5.87
C VAL A 179 23.68 18.58 -7.07
N ALA A 180 23.93 17.54 -7.88
CA ALA A 180 24.71 17.64 -9.12
C ALA A 180 23.86 17.65 -10.39
N ASP A 181 22.57 17.32 -10.28
CA ASP A 181 21.68 17.21 -11.42
C ASP A 181 21.30 18.58 -12.00
N SER A 182 21.24 18.65 -13.34
CA SER A 182 20.79 19.87 -14.02
C SER A 182 19.28 20.05 -13.89
N PHE A 183 18.79 21.29 -13.96
CA PHE A 183 17.34 21.56 -13.93
C PHE A 183 16.59 20.83 -15.05
N GLU A 184 17.17 20.71 -16.25
CA GLU A 184 16.56 19.99 -17.37
C GLU A 184 16.41 18.50 -17.08
N THR A 185 17.42 17.90 -16.43
CA THR A 185 17.39 16.51 -15.96
C THR A 185 16.27 16.32 -14.95
N VAL A 186 16.17 17.20 -13.95
CA VAL A 186 15.13 17.14 -12.91
C VAL A 186 13.74 17.34 -13.50
N LEU A 187 13.58 18.28 -14.44
CA LEU A 187 12.33 18.49 -15.16
C LEU A 187 11.93 17.27 -16.01
N SER A 188 12.89 16.54 -16.59
CA SER A 188 12.61 15.31 -17.32
C SER A 188 12.13 14.17 -16.43
N TRP A 189 12.57 14.15 -15.16
CA TRP A 189 12.17 13.14 -14.18
C TRP A 189 10.81 13.43 -13.55
N LEU A 190 10.56 14.69 -13.20
CA LEU A 190 9.43 15.12 -12.37
C LEU A 190 8.34 15.84 -13.14
N GLY A 191 8.63 16.32 -14.35
CA GLY A 191 7.64 16.96 -15.20
C GLY A 191 6.56 15.97 -15.63
N PRO A 192 5.37 16.46 -16.01
CA PRO A 192 4.29 15.63 -16.52
C PRO A 192 4.81 14.82 -17.70
N LYS A 193 4.81 13.49 -17.54
CA LYS A 193 5.04 12.57 -18.66
C LYS A 193 3.85 12.77 -19.58
N VAL A 194 4.05 13.53 -20.66
CA VAL A 194 3.07 13.60 -21.74
C VAL A 194 2.92 12.17 -22.26
N GLU A 195 1.87 11.48 -21.81
CA GLU A 195 1.41 10.27 -22.47
C GLU A 195 0.99 10.69 -23.87
N SER A 196 1.88 10.44 -24.84
CA SER A 196 1.59 10.62 -26.25
C SER A 196 0.55 9.59 -26.67
N GLY A 197 -0.74 9.88 -26.42
CA GLY A 197 -1.84 9.01 -26.79
C GLY A 197 -3.14 9.29 -26.04
N GLY A 198 -3.79 10.43 -26.31
CA GLY A 198 -5.13 10.70 -25.77
C GLY A 198 -5.60 12.11 -26.09
N ALA A 199 -6.09 12.32 -27.31
CA ALA A 199 -6.95 13.45 -27.60
C ALA A 199 -8.32 13.17 -26.94
N ASP A 200 -8.64 13.88 -25.87
CA ASP A 200 -9.94 14.54 -25.69
C ASP A 200 -9.94 15.38 -24.41
N GLY A 201 -10.52 16.56 -24.53
CA GLY A 201 -10.12 17.73 -23.76
C GLY A 201 -10.85 17.96 -22.44
N PHE A 202 -10.14 18.61 -21.53
CA PHE A 202 -10.68 19.72 -20.75
C PHE A 202 -9.57 20.76 -20.59
N ASN A 203 -9.86 21.99 -21.00
CA ASN A 203 -8.89 23.07 -21.18
C ASN A 203 -9.12 24.18 -20.13
N GLY A 204 -8.02 24.82 -19.71
CA GLY A 204 -8.00 26.10 -19.00
C GLY A 204 -6.74 26.19 -18.13
N SER A 205 -5.72 27.00 -18.40
CA SER A 205 -5.66 28.27 -19.15
C SER A 205 -4.30 28.51 -19.82
N ASN A 206 -4.34 29.17 -20.98
CA ASN A 206 -3.20 29.63 -21.78
C ASN A 206 -2.22 30.56 -21.03
N GLY A 207 -0.93 30.33 -21.25
CA GLY A 207 0.15 31.30 -21.11
C GLY A 207 1.17 31.11 -22.22
N SER A 208 1.02 31.86 -23.31
CA SER A 208 2.01 31.97 -24.38
C SER A 208 3.26 32.69 -23.89
N GLY A 209 4.43 32.07 -24.04
CA GLY A 209 5.73 32.72 -23.85
C GLY A 209 6.82 31.70 -23.60
N GLY A 210 7.78 31.57 -24.51
CA GLY A 210 8.94 30.72 -24.28
C GLY A 210 9.73 31.18 -23.06
N SER A 211 9.63 30.44 -21.95
CA SER A 211 10.70 30.19 -20.99
C SER A 211 10.20 29.27 -19.87
N SER A 212 10.97 28.23 -19.60
CA SER A 212 11.08 27.49 -18.33
C SER A 212 9.88 26.66 -17.87
N GLY A 213 10.06 25.34 -17.75
CA GLY A 213 9.19 24.45 -16.96
C GLY A 213 9.22 24.72 -15.45
N ASP A 214 9.54 25.95 -15.02
CA ASP A 214 9.64 26.38 -13.62
C ASP A 214 8.26 26.44 -12.93
N GLY A 215 7.19 26.63 -13.72
CA GLY A 215 5.81 26.73 -13.25
C GLY A 215 5.02 25.42 -13.23
N VAL A 216 5.64 24.29 -13.58
CA VAL A 216 4.97 22.99 -13.55
C VAL A 216 4.75 22.57 -12.11
N GLU A 217 3.50 22.35 -11.69
CA GLU A 217 3.19 21.80 -10.36
C GLU A 217 3.59 20.34 -10.25
N LEU A 218 4.33 20.01 -9.19
CA LEU A 218 4.71 18.65 -8.84
C LEU A 218 3.66 18.09 -7.87
N SER A 219 2.66 17.40 -8.42
CA SER A 219 1.67 16.67 -7.63
C SER A 219 2.14 15.24 -7.38
N LEU A 220 2.21 14.85 -6.11
CA LEU A 220 2.55 13.48 -5.71
C LEU A 220 1.28 12.66 -5.55
N SER A 221 1.28 11.43 -6.06
CA SER A 221 0.19 10.49 -5.81
C SER A 221 0.13 10.09 -4.33
N ILE A 222 -1.01 9.52 -3.91
CA ILE A 222 -1.17 8.97 -2.55
C ILE A 222 -0.12 7.89 -2.28
N GLU A 223 0.20 7.06 -3.28
CA GLU A 223 1.27 6.05 -3.21
C GLU A 223 2.64 6.70 -2.96
N GLN A 224 2.97 7.77 -3.68
CA GLN A 224 4.23 8.50 -3.50
C GLN A 224 4.30 9.15 -2.12
N LEU A 225 3.22 9.82 -1.68
CA LEU A 225 3.14 10.42 -0.34
C LEU A 225 3.28 9.39 0.78
N HIS A 226 2.71 8.20 0.61
CA HIS A 226 2.84 7.10 1.56
C HIS A 226 4.30 6.64 1.75
N GLY A 227 5.18 6.96 0.80
CA GLY A 227 6.62 6.74 0.88
C GLY A 227 7.33 7.55 1.98
N PHE A 228 6.74 8.67 2.41
CA PHE A 228 7.37 9.65 3.31
C PHE A 228 6.74 9.65 4.70
N LEU A 229 7.49 10.10 5.71
CA LEU A 229 7.04 10.06 7.11
C LEU A 229 6.14 11.27 7.44
N GLU A 230 6.45 12.41 6.83
CA GLU A 230 5.87 13.71 7.13
C GLU A 230 4.38 13.80 6.75
N PRO A 231 3.92 13.24 5.60
CA PRO A 231 2.51 13.28 5.23
C PRO A 231 1.62 12.26 5.96
N GLN A 232 2.16 11.40 6.83
CA GLN A 232 1.39 10.26 7.38
C GLN A 232 0.14 10.70 8.17
N ALA A 233 0.22 11.79 8.95
CA ALA A 233 -0.96 12.32 9.64
C ALA A 233 -2.05 12.81 8.67
N ASP A 234 -1.65 13.35 7.52
CA ASP A 234 -2.58 13.80 6.48
C ASP A 234 -3.21 12.60 5.75
N LEU A 235 -2.44 11.53 5.55
CA LEU A 235 -2.94 10.27 5.00
C LEU A 235 -3.91 9.55 5.97
N ASP A 236 -3.66 9.62 7.27
CA ASP A 236 -4.58 9.09 8.29
C ASP A 236 -5.91 9.86 8.29
N ASN A 237 -5.87 11.19 8.13
CA ASN A 237 -7.07 12.01 7.94
C ASN A 237 -7.82 11.65 6.65
N PHE A 238 -7.09 11.36 5.57
CA PHE A 238 -7.66 10.87 4.32
C PHE A 238 -8.35 9.51 4.49
N LEU A 239 -7.78 8.56 5.22
CA LEU A 239 -8.46 7.29 5.52
C LEU A 239 -9.76 7.49 6.30
N GLN A 240 -9.77 8.41 7.27
CA GLN A 240 -10.98 8.75 8.01
C GLN A 240 -12.04 9.34 7.07
N LEU A 241 -11.65 10.21 6.13
CA LEU A 241 -12.55 10.71 5.09
C LEU A 241 -13.12 9.59 4.22
N VAL A 242 -12.29 8.62 3.80
CA VAL A 242 -12.75 7.45 3.03
C VAL A 242 -13.80 6.67 3.81
N GLN A 243 -13.61 6.46 5.11
CA GLN A 243 -14.60 5.79 5.97
C GLN A 243 -15.91 6.57 6.06
N VAL A 244 -15.84 7.90 6.16
CA VAL A 244 -17.04 8.76 6.13
C VAL A 244 -17.73 8.70 4.76
N ALA A 245 -16.98 8.73 3.66
CA ALA A 245 -17.54 8.61 2.31
C ALA A 245 -18.25 7.27 2.10
N VAL A 246 -17.69 6.17 2.63
CA VAL A 246 -18.32 4.84 2.62
C VAL A 246 -19.64 4.82 3.40
N ALA A 247 -19.71 5.52 4.53
CA ALA A 247 -20.93 5.63 5.31
C ALA A 247 -21.98 6.48 4.56
N ALA A 248 -21.56 7.63 4.03
CA ALA A 248 -22.39 8.54 3.26
C ALA A 248 -22.95 7.91 1.96
N ASP A 249 -22.23 6.97 1.33
CA ASP A 249 -22.73 6.23 0.14
C ASP A 249 -23.97 5.39 0.47
N GLN A 250 -24.10 4.89 1.70
CA GLN A 250 -25.28 4.11 2.11
C GLN A 250 -26.54 4.97 2.22
N GLU A 251 -26.36 6.26 2.51
CA GLU A 251 -27.42 7.24 2.75
C GLU A 251 -27.61 8.21 1.58
N ASP A 252 -26.80 8.06 0.51
CA ASP A 252 -26.68 8.99 -0.64
C ASP A 252 -26.50 10.46 -0.19
N GLN A 253 -25.71 10.65 0.86
CA GLN A 253 -25.47 11.96 1.46
C GLN A 253 -24.21 12.62 0.89
N ARG A 254 -24.28 13.94 0.70
CA ARG A 254 -23.13 14.77 0.33
C ARG A 254 -22.20 14.96 1.53
N VAL A 255 -20.90 14.82 1.29
CA VAL A 255 -19.85 15.07 2.29
C VAL A 255 -19.37 16.51 2.13
N GLU A 256 -19.35 17.27 3.21
CA GLU A 256 -18.93 18.68 3.25
C GLU A 256 -17.69 18.86 4.13
N SER A 257 -16.76 19.72 3.69
CA SER A 257 -15.51 19.98 4.41
C SER A 257 -15.74 20.52 5.83
N SER A 258 -16.77 21.33 6.05
CA SER A 258 -17.13 21.91 7.36
C SER A 258 -17.59 20.85 8.37
N ALA A 259 -18.36 19.86 7.91
CA ALA A 259 -18.81 18.73 8.71
C ALA A 259 -17.65 17.81 9.09
N ILE A 260 -16.74 17.54 8.14
CA ILE A 260 -15.53 16.74 8.37
C ILE A 260 -14.56 17.46 9.31
N ALA A 261 -14.35 18.76 9.14
CA ALA A 261 -13.51 19.56 10.03
C ALA A 261 -14.01 19.49 11.48
N SER A 262 -15.33 19.57 11.67
CA SER A 262 -15.96 19.50 12.98
C SER A 262 -15.92 18.10 13.60
N SER A 263 -16.12 17.04 12.80
CA SER A 263 -16.15 15.66 13.30
C SER A 263 -14.77 15.12 13.65
N LEU A 264 -13.75 15.47 12.85
CA LEU A 264 -12.38 15.01 13.01
C LEU A 264 -11.49 16.00 13.79
N GLY A 265 -12.01 17.21 14.11
CA GLY A 265 -11.26 18.23 14.84
C GLY A 265 -10.08 18.79 14.05
N LEU A 266 -10.24 18.96 12.74
CA LEU A 266 -9.17 19.41 11.83
C LEU A 266 -9.02 20.93 11.85
N ASP A 267 -7.79 21.40 11.73
CA ASP A 267 -7.50 22.82 11.48
C ASP A 267 -7.70 23.18 10.00
N ALA A 268 -7.71 24.48 9.69
CA ALA A 268 -7.94 24.95 8.33
C ALA A 268 -6.92 24.38 7.32
N LEU A 269 -5.66 24.23 7.74
CA LEU A 269 -4.60 23.70 6.87
C LEU A 269 -4.81 22.21 6.57
N ALA A 270 -5.19 21.41 7.56
CA ALA A 270 -5.50 19.99 7.37
C ALA A 270 -6.74 19.80 6.48
N VAL A 271 -7.76 20.66 6.58
CA VAL A 271 -8.92 20.65 5.68
C VAL A 271 -8.50 20.92 4.23
N THR A 272 -7.62 21.89 4.02
CA THR A 272 -7.07 22.20 2.69
C THR A 272 -6.27 21.03 2.11
N LYS A 273 -5.39 20.43 2.90
CA LYS A 273 -4.61 19.25 2.49
C LYS A 273 -5.52 18.08 2.16
N LEU A 274 -6.53 17.83 2.99
CA LEU A 274 -7.50 16.76 2.80
C LEU A 274 -8.31 16.96 1.51
N GLY A 275 -8.71 18.19 1.18
CA GLY A 275 -9.38 18.51 -0.08
C GLY A 275 -8.53 18.18 -1.30
N ARG A 276 -7.22 18.45 -1.25
CA ARG A 276 -6.28 18.08 -2.33
C ARG A 276 -6.07 16.57 -2.45
N LEU A 277 -6.02 15.86 -1.33
CA LEU A 277 -5.95 14.40 -1.33
C LEU A 277 -7.22 13.77 -1.91
N ALA A 278 -8.40 14.32 -1.57
CA ALA A 278 -9.68 13.91 -2.14
C ALA A 278 -9.74 14.16 -3.66
N ALA A 279 -9.21 15.30 -4.13
CA ALA A 279 -9.11 15.61 -5.56
C ALA A 279 -8.19 14.62 -6.32
N ALA A 280 -7.17 14.10 -5.66
CA ALA A 280 -6.27 13.09 -6.21
C ALA A 280 -6.87 11.66 -6.22
N ALA A 281 -8.04 11.44 -5.59
CA ALA A 281 -8.68 10.14 -5.45
C ALA A 281 -10.11 10.12 -6.05
N PRO A 282 -10.25 10.14 -7.40
CA PRO A 282 -11.56 10.11 -8.07
C PRO A 282 -12.36 8.83 -7.81
N ASP A 283 -11.71 7.74 -7.39
CA ASP A 283 -12.39 6.51 -6.97
C ASP A 283 -13.17 6.64 -5.65
N VAL A 284 -12.94 7.72 -4.90
CA VAL A 284 -13.64 8.03 -3.64
C VAL A 284 -14.71 9.10 -3.83
N CYS A 285 -14.47 10.09 -4.70
CA CYS A 285 -15.29 11.29 -4.83
C CYS A 285 -15.90 11.44 -6.24
N ARG A 286 -17.18 11.82 -6.33
CA ARG A 286 -17.88 12.25 -7.56
C ARG A 286 -18.62 13.57 -7.35
N GLU A 287 -19.01 14.23 -8.44
CA GLU A 287 -19.78 15.49 -8.41
C GLU A 287 -19.16 16.54 -7.48
N VAL A 288 -17.85 16.74 -7.67
CA VAL A 288 -17.02 17.45 -6.71
C VAL A 288 -17.07 18.95 -6.94
N GLU A 289 -17.15 19.71 -5.86
CA GLU A 289 -17.04 21.16 -5.84
C GLU A 289 -15.87 21.53 -4.94
N PHE A 290 -14.82 22.10 -5.53
CA PHE A 290 -13.63 22.57 -4.81
C PHE A 290 -13.52 24.09 -4.95
N SER A 291 -13.28 24.79 -3.84
CA SER A 291 -12.73 26.14 -3.88
C SER A 291 -11.34 26.13 -4.53
N PRO A 292 -10.89 27.20 -5.23
CA PRO A 292 -9.57 27.23 -5.89
C PRO A 292 -8.38 26.93 -4.96
N ASP A 293 -8.51 27.24 -3.67
CA ASP A 293 -7.51 26.99 -2.63
C ASP A 293 -7.73 25.68 -1.87
N TYR A 294 -8.80 24.93 -2.17
CA TYR A 294 -9.25 23.72 -1.48
C TYR A 294 -9.62 23.93 0.01
N SER A 295 -9.84 25.15 0.47
CA SER A 295 -10.29 25.41 1.85
C SER A 295 -11.73 24.95 2.11
N GLU A 296 -12.57 25.04 1.07
CA GLU A 296 -13.95 24.55 1.07
C GLU A 296 -14.12 23.53 -0.04
N TRP A 297 -14.77 22.41 0.29
CA TRP A 297 -15.05 21.36 -0.67
C TRP A 297 -16.25 20.53 -0.29
N SER A 298 -16.95 20.03 -1.31
CA SER A 298 -18.05 19.09 -1.14
C SER A 298 -18.08 18.06 -2.26
N PHE A 299 -18.48 16.83 -1.95
CA PHE A 299 -18.61 15.76 -2.96
C PHE A 299 -19.67 14.75 -2.58
N LEU A 300 -20.17 14.03 -3.59
CA LEU A 300 -20.89 12.77 -3.36
C LEU A 300 -19.89 11.60 -3.40
N PRO A 301 -20.09 10.56 -2.58
CA PRO A 301 -19.27 9.35 -2.69
C PRO A 301 -19.34 8.74 -4.09
N SER A 302 -18.18 8.34 -4.61
CA SER A 302 -18.05 7.66 -5.90
C SER A 302 -18.78 6.31 -5.88
N TYR A 303 -19.17 5.83 -7.05
CA TYR A 303 -19.77 4.49 -7.21
C TYR A 303 -18.85 3.37 -6.70
N ASN A 304 -17.53 3.62 -6.71
CA ASN A 304 -16.52 2.68 -6.22
C ASN A 304 -16.30 2.76 -4.70
N ALA A 305 -16.89 3.73 -3.99
CA ALA A 305 -16.65 3.97 -2.56
C ALA A 305 -16.85 2.70 -1.73
N HIS A 306 -17.85 1.88 -2.06
CA HIS A 306 -18.15 0.63 -1.35
C HIS A 306 -17.02 -0.41 -1.34
N PHE A 307 -16.07 -0.36 -2.30
CA PHE A 307 -14.90 -1.25 -2.30
C PHE A 307 -13.96 -0.95 -1.13
N PHE A 308 -13.98 0.28 -0.61
CA PHE A 308 -13.15 0.72 0.50
C PHE A 308 -13.75 0.40 1.89
N ARG A 309 -14.87 -0.34 1.99
CA ARG A 309 -15.52 -0.70 3.27
C ARG A 309 -14.63 -1.44 4.27
N ARG A 310 -13.58 -2.09 3.81
CA ARG A 310 -12.66 -2.89 4.64
C ARG A 310 -11.26 -2.28 4.72
N VAL A 311 -11.12 -1.03 4.28
CA VAL A 311 -9.85 -0.32 4.26
C VAL A 311 -9.63 0.30 5.64
N HIS A 312 -8.56 -0.15 6.29
CA HIS A 312 -8.14 0.34 7.60
C HIS A 312 -6.76 0.99 7.56
N THR A 313 -6.00 0.74 6.51
CA THR A 313 -4.65 1.27 6.28
C THR A 313 -4.52 1.85 4.88
N ILE A 314 -3.50 2.69 4.65
CA ILE A 314 -3.20 3.21 3.32
C ILE A 314 -2.79 2.07 2.38
N ASP A 315 -2.09 1.04 2.87
CA ASP A 315 -1.78 -0.14 2.07
C ASP A 315 -3.05 -0.83 1.54
N ASP A 316 -4.08 -1.01 2.40
CA ASP A 316 -5.36 -1.56 1.96
C ASP A 316 -6.03 -0.66 0.91
N PHE A 317 -5.95 0.66 1.10
CA PHE A 317 -6.49 1.64 0.15
C PHE A 317 -5.83 1.48 -1.22
N LEU A 318 -4.49 1.50 -1.27
CA LEU A 318 -3.71 1.40 -2.51
C LEU A 318 -3.94 0.07 -3.23
N VAL A 319 -4.08 -1.03 -2.49
CA VAL A 319 -4.42 -2.34 -3.07
C VAL A 319 -5.80 -2.33 -3.73
N VAL A 320 -6.79 -1.72 -3.08
CA VAL A 320 -8.15 -1.61 -3.63
C VAL A 320 -8.16 -0.66 -4.82
N GLU A 321 -7.58 0.54 -4.69
CA GLU A 321 -7.47 1.54 -5.76
C GLU A 321 -6.80 0.94 -7.01
N GLY A 322 -5.66 0.26 -6.85
CA GLY A 322 -4.98 -0.40 -7.96
C GLY A 322 -5.78 -1.52 -8.63
N SER A 323 -6.81 -2.05 -7.98
CA SER A 323 -7.75 -3.01 -8.58
C SER A 323 -8.92 -2.35 -9.34
N LEU A 324 -9.18 -1.06 -9.07
CA LEU A 324 -10.25 -0.27 -9.67
C LEU A 324 -9.80 0.45 -10.93
N VAL A 325 -8.53 0.88 -10.99
CA VAL A 325 -7.95 1.44 -12.21
C VAL A 325 -8.12 0.43 -13.35
N PRO A 326 -8.88 0.76 -14.42
CA PRO A 326 -8.92 -0.09 -15.58
C PRO A 326 -7.48 -0.18 -16.08
N ARG A 327 -6.87 -1.38 -16.09
CA ARG A 327 -5.72 -1.61 -16.97
C ARG A 327 -6.23 -1.26 -18.35
N ALA A 328 -5.88 -0.07 -18.84
CA ALA A 328 -6.14 0.31 -20.20
C ALA A 328 -5.57 -0.81 -21.05
N ALA A 329 -6.46 -1.60 -21.64
CA ALA A 329 -6.10 -2.56 -22.66
C ALA A 329 -5.63 -1.70 -23.83
N VAL A 330 -4.33 -1.41 -23.83
CA VAL A 330 -3.64 -0.98 -25.03
C VAL A 330 -3.82 -2.17 -25.98
N GLU A 331 -4.75 -1.98 -26.92
CA GLU A 331 -5.22 -2.95 -27.91
C GLU A 331 -6.31 -3.94 -27.45
N GLY A 332 -7.56 -3.57 -27.77
CA GLY A 332 -8.53 -4.46 -28.41
C GLY A 332 -9.16 -5.57 -27.56
N THR A 333 -10.44 -5.39 -27.25
CA THR A 333 -11.38 -6.44 -26.79
C THR A 333 -11.02 -7.09 -25.45
N THR A 334 -11.94 -7.00 -24.49
CA THR A 334 -11.98 -7.82 -23.27
C THR A 334 -12.05 -9.32 -23.63
N THR A 335 -10.91 -9.91 -23.95
CA THR A 335 -10.70 -11.34 -23.84
C THR A 335 -10.19 -11.60 -22.44
N THR A 336 -11.04 -12.18 -21.59
CA THR A 336 -10.61 -12.76 -20.32
C THR A 336 -9.65 -13.91 -20.63
N SER A 337 -8.35 -13.63 -20.64
CA SER A 337 -7.32 -14.67 -20.64
C SER A 337 -7.30 -15.32 -19.25
N PRO A 338 -7.57 -16.63 -19.11
CA PRO A 338 -7.60 -17.30 -17.82
C PRO A 338 -6.16 -17.60 -17.36
N GLY A 339 -5.69 -16.86 -16.35
CA GLY A 339 -4.41 -17.12 -15.69
C GLY A 339 -4.57 -17.89 -14.38
N THR A 340 -4.88 -19.19 -14.43
CA THR A 340 -4.26 -20.23 -13.59
C THR A 340 -4.69 -21.58 -14.15
N ALA A 341 -3.71 -22.35 -14.61
CA ALA A 341 -3.90 -23.67 -15.17
C ALA A 341 -4.63 -24.58 -14.17
N PHE A 342 -5.90 -24.87 -14.46
CA PHE A 342 -6.37 -26.23 -14.23
C PHE A 342 -5.43 -27.12 -15.05
N LYS A 343 -4.72 -28.05 -14.43
CA LYS A 343 -4.17 -29.20 -15.15
C LYS A 343 -5.36 -29.94 -15.75
N LEU A 344 -5.78 -29.53 -16.94
CA LEU A 344 -6.56 -30.38 -17.81
C LEU A 344 -5.55 -31.44 -18.25
N GLU A 345 -5.77 -32.70 -17.88
CA GLU A 345 -5.02 -33.77 -18.52
C GLU A 345 -5.23 -33.65 -20.03
N GLU A 346 -4.13 -33.49 -20.78
CA GLU A 346 -4.12 -33.52 -22.24
C GLU A 346 -4.61 -34.90 -22.69
N GLY A 347 -5.92 -35.05 -22.87
CA GLY A 347 -6.51 -36.32 -23.28
C GLY A 347 -8.04 -36.39 -23.26
N SER A 348 -8.75 -35.54 -22.49
CA SER A 348 -10.21 -35.53 -22.55
C SER A 348 -10.72 -34.54 -23.60
N SER A 349 -11.00 -35.03 -24.81
CA SER A 349 -11.84 -34.29 -25.75
C SER A 349 -13.15 -33.90 -25.07
N LEU A 350 -13.55 -32.62 -25.16
CA LEU A 350 -14.87 -32.17 -24.70
C LEU A 350 -15.94 -33.09 -25.31
N PRO A 351 -16.93 -33.59 -24.54
CA PRO A 351 -17.95 -34.47 -25.08
C PRO A 351 -18.72 -33.75 -26.20
N ASP A 352 -18.90 -34.43 -27.33
CA ASP A 352 -19.79 -33.96 -28.39
C ASP A 352 -21.21 -33.82 -27.82
N GLY A 353 -21.69 -32.58 -27.71
CA GLY A 353 -22.98 -32.25 -27.12
C GLY A 353 -23.36 -30.79 -27.36
N ILE A 354 -24.66 -30.51 -27.37
CA ILE A 354 -25.17 -29.14 -27.54
C ILE A 354 -25.02 -28.39 -26.21
N VAL A 355 -24.20 -27.34 -26.21
CA VAL A 355 -24.08 -26.42 -25.08
C VAL A 355 -25.18 -25.37 -25.19
N THR A 356 -26.06 -25.31 -24.18
CA THR A 356 -27.06 -24.24 -24.07
C THR A 356 -26.57 -23.19 -23.08
N PHE A 357 -26.44 -21.95 -23.55
CA PHE A 357 -26.08 -20.80 -22.73
C PHE A 357 -27.34 -20.10 -22.24
N LEU A 358 -27.47 -19.93 -20.92
CA LEU A 358 -28.48 -19.06 -20.32
C LEU A 358 -27.82 -17.75 -19.90
N MET A 359 -28.30 -16.65 -20.45
CA MET A 359 -27.92 -15.29 -20.07
C MET A 359 -29.09 -14.65 -19.33
N THR A 360 -28.83 -14.11 -18.15
CA THR A 360 -29.84 -13.42 -17.32
C THR A 360 -29.37 -12.01 -17.02
N ASP A 361 -30.30 -11.06 -17.04
CA ASP A 361 -30.07 -9.68 -16.63
C ASP A 361 -31.25 -9.16 -15.79
N VAL A 362 -30.99 -8.17 -14.94
CA VAL A 362 -32.01 -7.50 -14.14
C VAL A 362 -32.56 -6.34 -14.95
N VAL A 363 -33.84 -6.45 -15.31
CA VAL A 363 -34.57 -5.41 -16.05
C VAL A 363 -34.53 -4.10 -15.27
N GLU A 364 -34.18 -3.01 -15.98
CA GLU A 364 -34.09 -1.67 -15.38
C GLU A 364 -33.11 -1.59 -14.19
N SER A 365 -32.07 -2.43 -14.18
CA SER A 365 -31.04 -2.37 -13.12
C SER A 365 -30.40 -0.99 -13.02
N THR A 366 -30.10 -0.34 -14.15
CA THR A 366 -29.47 0.99 -14.20
C THR A 366 -30.26 2.07 -13.43
N PRO A 367 -31.55 2.35 -13.71
CA PRO A 367 -32.30 3.32 -12.91
C PRO A 367 -32.48 2.90 -11.46
N MET A 368 -32.58 1.61 -11.14
CA MET A 368 -32.67 1.15 -9.75
C MET A 368 -31.36 1.38 -8.97
N TRP A 369 -30.20 1.21 -9.62
CA TRP A 369 -28.89 1.56 -9.06
C TRP A 369 -28.76 3.05 -8.75
N ILE A 370 -29.40 3.89 -9.55
CA ILE A 370 -29.42 5.35 -9.35
C ILE A 370 -30.37 5.71 -8.20
N GLN A 371 -31.50 5.03 -8.04
CA GLN A 371 -32.51 5.33 -7.01
C GLN A 371 -32.11 4.86 -5.60
N SER A 372 -31.52 3.67 -5.45
CA SER A 372 -31.10 3.18 -4.13
C SER A 372 -30.06 2.07 -4.24
N ARG A 373 -28.79 2.43 -4.03
CA ARG A 373 -27.67 1.48 -4.10
C ARG A 373 -27.68 0.44 -3.00
N ALA A 374 -27.93 0.86 -1.76
CA ALA A 374 -27.98 -0.06 -0.63
C ALA A 374 -29.02 -1.18 -0.85
N SER A 375 -30.19 -0.81 -1.38
CA SER A 375 -31.23 -1.75 -1.78
C SER A 375 -30.78 -2.65 -2.94
N MET A 376 -30.18 -2.07 -3.99
CA MET A 376 -29.71 -2.84 -5.14
C MET A 376 -28.59 -3.84 -4.81
N TYR A 377 -27.65 -3.51 -3.91
CA TYR A 377 -26.66 -4.48 -3.44
C TYR A 377 -27.28 -5.67 -2.69
N GLN A 378 -28.37 -5.45 -1.96
CA GLN A 378 -29.10 -6.53 -1.30
C GLN A 378 -29.90 -7.35 -2.33
N ALA A 379 -30.52 -6.67 -3.29
CA ALA A 379 -31.26 -7.29 -4.39
C ALA A 379 -30.34 -8.16 -5.26
N MET A 380 -29.14 -7.68 -5.61
CA MET A 380 -28.18 -8.44 -6.42
C MET A 380 -27.60 -9.64 -5.67
N ARG A 381 -27.27 -9.49 -4.37
CA ARG A 381 -26.87 -10.65 -3.56
C ARG A 381 -27.96 -11.72 -3.51
N ARG A 382 -29.22 -11.30 -3.37
CA ARG A 382 -30.36 -12.22 -3.38
C ARG A 382 -30.57 -12.84 -4.76
N HIS A 383 -30.43 -12.07 -5.83
CA HIS A 383 -30.50 -12.53 -7.22
C HIS A 383 -29.48 -13.65 -7.47
N ASP A 384 -28.21 -13.44 -7.09
CA ASP A 384 -27.15 -14.44 -7.30
C ASP A 384 -27.37 -15.70 -6.46
N GLN A 385 -27.88 -15.55 -5.23
CA GLN A 385 -28.29 -16.68 -4.39
C GLN A 385 -29.40 -17.50 -5.05
N LEU A 386 -30.39 -16.83 -5.66
CA LEU A 386 -31.49 -17.47 -6.36
C LEU A 386 -31.02 -18.16 -7.65
N LEU A 387 -30.15 -17.53 -8.44
CA LEU A 387 -29.56 -18.15 -9.64
C LEU A 387 -28.71 -19.37 -9.28
N THR A 388 -27.90 -19.27 -8.24
CA THR A 388 -27.08 -20.38 -7.75
C THR A 388 -27.96 -21.54 -7.26
N ALA A 389 -29.05 -21.23 -6.53
CA ALA A 389 -30.01 -22.24 -6.08
C ALA A 389 -30.77 -22.89 -7.26
N ALA A 390 -31.16 -22.12 -8.26
CA ALA A 390 -31.84 -22.61 -9.47
C ALA A 390 -30.92 -23.48 -10.32
N GLY A 391 -29.66 -23.07 -10.54
CA GLY A 391 -28.65 -23.84 -11.27
C GLY A 391 -28.37 -25.20 -10.63
N ARG A 392 -28.26 -25.25 -9.29
CA ARG A 392 -28.08 -26.51 -8.54
C ARG A 392 -29.28 -27.45 -8.68
N ARG A 393 -30.52 -26.94 -8.67
CA ARG A 393 -31.73 -27.76 -8.86
C ARG A 393 -31.89 -28.24 -10.30
N GLY A 394 -31.40 -27.45 -11.27
CA GLY A 394 -31.45 -27.77 -12.69
C GLY A 394 -30.30 -28.63 -13.21
N GLY A 395 -29.40 -29.12 -12.35
CA GLY A 395 -28.26 -29.96 -12.76
C GLY A 395 -27.21 -29.24 -13.62
N ALA A 396 -27.20 -27.90 -13.63
CA ALA A 396 -26.18 -27.13 -14.34
C ALA A 396 -24.86 -27.14 -13.54
N ALA A 397 -23.74 -27.40 -14.23
CA ALA A 397 -22.42 -27.36 -13.59
C ALA A 397 -22.04 -25.90 -13.29
N SER A 398 -21.79 -25.59 -12.02
CA SER A 398 -21.46 -24.22 -11.59
C SER A 398 -20.00 -23.91 -11.90
N GLY A 399 -19.75 -23.13 -12.95
CA GLY A 399 -18.48 -22.39 -13.10
C GLY A 399 -18.35 -21.33 -12.02
N SER A 400 -17.12 -20.92 -11.69
CA SER A 400 -16.82 -19.95 -10.63
C SER A 400 -17.56 -18.62 -10.85
N VAL A 401 -18.50 -18.32 -9.98
CA VAL A 401 -19.24 -17.05 -9.94
C VAL A 401 -18.34 -16.00 -9.30
N ARG A 402 -17.87 -15.02 -10.10
CA ARG A 402 -17.29 -13.78 -9.58
C ARG A 402 -18.16 -12.64 -10.09
N ALA A 403 -18.87 -11.98 -9.18
CA ALA A 403 -19.68 -10.81 -9.48
C ALA A 403 -18.76 -9.64 -9.84
N VAL A 404 -18.60 -9.40 -11.13
CA VAL A 404 -18.34 -8.08 -11.69
C VAL A 404 -19.52 -7.83 -12.60
N ALA A 405 -20.16 -6.67 -12.50
CA ALA A 405 -21.36 -6.31 -13.25
C ALA A 405 -21.23 -6.71 -14.74
N GLY A 406 -21.89 -7.79 -15.12
CA GLY A 406 -21.75 -8.47 -16.41
C GLY A 406 -22.34 -9.89 -16.36
N PRO A 407 -22.84 -10.44 -17.49
CA PRO A 407 -23.77 -11.56 -17.49
C PRO A 407 -23.16 -12.86 -16.96
N VAL A 408 -23.93 -13.56 -16.13
CA VAL A 408 -23.58 -14.88 -15.57
C VAL A 408 -23.89 -15.97 -16.60
N VAL A 409 -22.96 -16.88 -16.81
CA VAL A 409 -23.10 -18.03 -17.71
C VAL A 409 -23.34 -19.30 -16.90
N ALA A 410 -24.45 -19.99 -17.14
CA ALA A 410 -24.70 -21.35 -16.67
C ALA A 410 -24.67 -22.34 -17.84
N VAL A 411 -23.99 -23.48 -17.67
CA VAL A 411 -23.84 -24.54 -18.69
C VAL A 411 -24.61 -25.78 -18.27
N ARG A 412 -25.43 -26.31 -19.18
CA ARG A 412 -26.09 -27.62 -19.06
C ARG A 412 -25.70 -28.47 -20.28
N ALA A 413 -25.32 -29.72 -20.02
CA ALA A 413 -25.10 -30.74 -21.04
C ALA A 413 -26.17 -31.83 -20.86
N ASP A 414 -27.04 -32.02 -21.85
CA ASP A 414 -27.97 -33.14 -21.90
C ASP A 414 -27.42 -34.19 -22.87
N GLY A 415 -27.12 -35.39 -22.37
CA GLY A 415 -26.71 -36.53 -23.15
C GLY A 415 -27.20 -37.81 -22.48
N GLY A 416 -28.27 -38.40 -23.02
CA GLY A 416 -28.77 -39.70 -22.59
C GLY A 416 -28.00 -40.84 -23.26
N VAL A 417 -27.51 -41.79 -22.48
CA VAL A 417 -27.17 -43.14 -22.94
C VAL A 417 -27.59 -44.16 -21.89
N ASP A 418 -28.32 -45.15 -22.39
CA ASP A 418 -28.93 -46.29 -21.74
C ASP A 418 -27.87 -47.33 -21.30
N TRP A 419 -27.85 -47.70 -20.02
CA TRP A 419 -27.23 -48.94 -19.53
C TRP A 419 -28.07 -49.50 -18.38
N GLY A 420 -28.75 -50.62 -18.67
CA GLY A 420 -29.58 -51.33 -17.72
C GLY A 420 -28.79 -52.05 -16.61
N GLY A 421 -29.44 -52.21 -15.46
CA GLY A 421 -29.05 -53.19 -14.45
C GLY A 421 -29.51 -52.86 -13.03
N GLY A 422 -30.55 -53.54 -12.55
CA GLY A 422 -30.75 -53.81 -11.12
C GLY A 422 -31.89 -53.06 -10.41
N ARG A 423 -33.00 -53.78 -10.20
CA ARG A 423 -34.12 -53.43 -9.30
C ARG A 423 -33.65 -53.23 -7.85
N VAL A 424 -34.34 -52.36 -7.08
CA VAL A 424 -35.30 -52.65 -5.98
C VAL A 424 -35.90 -51.28 -5.58
N GLY A 425 -37.21 -51.05 -5.77
CA GLY A 425 -38.21 -50.90 -4.67
C GLY A 425 -37.96 -49.66 -3.80
N SER A 426 -38.82 -48.66 -3.64
CA SER A 426 -40.28 -48.67 -3.50
C SER A 426 -40.78 -47.23 -3.29
N GLY A 427 -41.98 -46.91 -3.78
CA GLY A 427 -42.87 -45.95 -3.10
C GLY A 427 -43.02 -44.54 -3.70
N LEU A 428 -43.92 -44.43 -4.69
CA LEU A 428 -44.84 -43.31 -4.94
C LEU A 428 -45.58 -42.84 -3.63
N PRO A 429 -46.44 -41.80 -3.64
CA PRO A 429 -46.32 -40.42 -4.18
C PRO A 429 -47.10 -39.35 -3.32
N VAL A 430 -47.36 -38.17 -3.91
CA VAL A 430 -48.63 -37.38 -3.83
C VAL A 430 -48.77 -36.21 -2.82
N ALA A 431 -48.84 -35.01 -3.44
CA ALA A 431 -49.90 -33.98 -3.39
C ALA A 431 -49.98 -32.88 -2.33
N GLY A 432 -50.48 -31.73 -2.85
CA GLY A 432 -51.10 -30.61 -2.13
C GLY A 432 -50.12 -29.47 -1.87
N GLY A 433 -50.18 -28.28 -2.46
CA GLY A 433 -51.32 -27.59 -3.05
C GLY A 433 -52.09 -26.80 -2.00
N GLN A 434 -51.54 -25.69 -1.48
CA GLN A 434 -52.35 -24.54 -1.04
C GLN A 434 -51.52 -23.27 -0.79
N GLN A 435 -51.92 -22.20 -1.49
CA GLN A 435 -51.69 -20.81 -1.12
C GLN A 435 -52.65 -20.43 0.02
N VAL A 436 -52.24 -19.63 1.01
CA VAL A 436 -53.03 -18.53 1.61
C VAL A 436 -52.12 -17.54 2.37
N ARG A 437 -52.19 -16.28 1.92
CA ARG A 437 -52.19 -14.95 2.59
C ARG A 437 -51.59 -14.72 3.99
N GLU A 438 -50.82 -13.63 4.04
CA GLU A 438 -50.92 -12.48 4.95
C GLU A 438 -52.02 -12.51 6.04
N ALA A 439 -51.59 -12.27 7.28
CA ALA A 439 -52.34 -11.53 8.28
C ALA A 439 -51.39 -10.63 9.08
N ALA A 440 -51.72 -9.35 9.11
CA ALA A 440 -51.09 -8.32 9.92
C ALA A 440 -51.77 -8.18 11.30
N ALA A 441 -51.07 -7.46 12.17
CA ALA A 441 -51.55 -6.66 13.31
C ALA A 441 -51.48 -7.25 14.74
N ALA A 442 -50.49 -6.72 15.46
CA ALA A 442 -50.64 -5.77 16.59
C ALA A 442 -50.78 -6.28 18.05
N ARG A 443 -50.24 -5.41 18.92
CA ARG A 443 -50.26 -5.32 20.41
C ARG A 443 -49.00 -5.94 21.05
N GLY A 444 -48.14 -5.23 21.77
CA GLY A 444 -48.33 -4.03 22.59
C GLY A 444 -48.20 -4.44 24.07
N GLY A 445 -47.15 -4.00 24.75
CA GLY A 445 -46.97 -4.27 26.18
C GLY A 445 -45.55 -4.09 26.72
N GLU A 446 -45.17 -2.85 26.98
CA GLU A 446 -44.32 -2.44 28.12
C GLU A 446 -45.05 -1.21 28.73
N PRO A 447 -44.90 -0.85 30.03
CA PRO A 447 -43.59 -0.69 30.68
C PRO A 447 -43.48 -0.97 32.20
N ASP A 448 -42.23 -0.80 32.69
CA ASP A 448 -41.82 -0.11 33.94
C ASP A 448 -41.74 -0.91 35.27
N PRO A 449 -41.05 -0.43 36.33
CA PRO A 449 -39.63 0.00 36.45
C PRO A 449 -38.97 -0.45 37.79
N GLY A 450 -37.68 -0.11 38.01
CA GLY A 450 -37.27 0.46 39.30
C GLY A 450 -36.04 -0.08 40.05
N PHE A 451 -35.22 0.88 40.49
CA PHE A 451 -34.18 0.91 41.56
C PHE A 451 -32.74 0.50 41.19
N ARG A 452 -31.77 1.43 41.02
CA ARG A 452 -31.05 2.31 42.01
C ARG A 452 -30.38 1.51 43.13
N ASP A 453 -29.16 1.76 43.61
CA ASP A 453 -28.13 2.77 43.37
C ASP A 453 -26.86 2.29 44.16
N ASP A 454 -25.72 2.97 43.92
CA ASP A 454 -24.69 3.34 44.91
C ASP A 454 -23.39 2.52 45.16
N LEU A 455 -22.31 3.17 44.69
CA LEU A 455 -21.15 3.72 45.43
C LEU A 455 -19.97 2.85 45.94
N HIS A 456 -18.81 3.25 45.40
CA HIS A 456 -17.53 3.59 46.06
C HIS A 456 -16.65 2.54 46.80
N ASP A 457 -15.43 2.45 46.25
CA ASP A 457 -14.16 2.77 46.92
C ASP A 457 -13.58 1.74 47.92
N ARG A 458 -12.38 1.24 47.59
CA ARG A 458 -11.21 1.22 48.48
C ARG A 458 -10.01 0.55 47.82
N GLY A 459 -8.94 1.32 47.65
CA GLY A 459 -7.62 0.79 47.32
C GLY A 459 -6.96 0.03 48.47
N ARG A 460 -5.85 -0.65 48.15
CA ARG A 460 -4.56 -0.62 48.84
C ARG A 460 -3.66 -1.78 48.38
N HIS A 461 -2.50 -1.44 47.85
CA HIS A 461 -1.27 -2.20 48.07
C HIS A 461 -0.92 -2.24 49.57
N PRO A 462 -0.20 -3.28 50.01
CA PRO A 462 1.21 -3.05 50.31
C PRO A 462 2.16 -4.20 49.89
N ALA A 463 3.44 -3.84 49.91
CA ALA A 463 4.63 -4.60 49.57
C ALA A 463 5.08 -5.63 50.63
N LEU A 464 6.27 -6.23 50.37
CA LEU A 464 7.17 -7.08 51.17
C LEU A 464 7.17 -8.56 50.70
N GLY A 465 8.29 -9.24 50.44
CA GLY A 465 9.71 -8.90 50.53
C GLY A 465 10.60 -10.10 50.14
N TYR A 466 11.86 -9.80 49.83
CA TYR A 466 13.11 -10.60 49.94
C TYR A 466 13.15 -12.10 49.54
N SER A 467 14.05 -12.45 48.62
CA SER A 467 15.42 -12.89 49.01
C SER A 467 16.30 -13.24 47.80
N ALA A 468 17.52 -12.69 47.83
CA ALA A 468 18.63 -13.01 46.95
C ALA A 468 19.28 -14.34 47.35
N ARG A 469 19.78 -15.11 46.37
CA ARG A 469 20.87 -16.07 46.59
C ARG A 469 21.96 -15.87 45.55
N VAL A 470 23.08 -15.37 46.08
CA VAL A 470 24.41 -15.39 45.50
C VAL A 470 24.94 -16.82 45.56
N GLY A 471 25.49 -17.31 44.45
CA GLY A 471 26.32 -18.52 44.38
C GLY A 471 27.56 -18.21 43.54
N ARG A 472 28.70 -18.08 44.20
CA ARG A 472 30.04 -17.84 43.63
C ARG A 472 30.87 -19.11 43.82
N GLN A 473 31.93 -19.26 43.01
CA GLN A 473 33.02 -20.28 42.99
C GLN A 473 32.85 -21.37 41.92
N ALA A 474 33.87 -21.78 41.15
CA ALA A 474 35.31 -21.51 41.17
C ALA A 474 35.93 -21.69 39.76
N ALA A 475 37.05 -21.01 39.52
CA ALA A 475 37.98 -21.29 38.43
C ALA A 475 38.94 -22.43 38.81
N PRO A 476 39.64 -23.02 37.82
CA PRO A 476 41.03 -23.37 38.01
C PRO A 476 41.94 -22.78 36.91
N ARG A 477 43.13 -22.34 37.35
CA ARG A 477 44.30 -22.01 36.53
C ARG A 477 45.36 -23.11 36.72
N GLY A 478 46.16 -23.32 35.69
CA GLY A 478 47.43 -24.06 35.69
C GLY A 478 47.33 -25.33 34.85
N THR A 479 48.18 -25.59 33.85
CA THR A 479 49.53 -25.10 33.49
C THR A 479 49.73 -25.25 32.00
#